data_AF-A0A3D9KJ42-F1
#
_entry.id   AF-A0A3D9KJ42-F1
#
_cell.length_a   1.000
_cell.length_b   1.000
_cell.length_c   1.000
_cell.angle_alpha   90.00
_cell.angle_beta   90.00
_cell.angle_gamma   90.00
#
_symmetry.space_group_name_H-M   'P 1'
#
loop_
_entity.id
_entity.type
_entity.pdbx_description
1 polymer ?
#
loop_
_entity_poly.entity_id
_entity_poly.type
_entity_poly.pdbx_seq_one_letter_code
_entity_poly.pdbx_strand_id
1 'polypeptide(L)'
;MKNKIIELVNQLPDSDLEKLYWSVEFLHQNYLYRKSLQDKGIILTERFGLETQQIVEQWDAAFAGEISDKTKEEIYFSEFKWHMFSYKKKDCLTAEAAREAFDGAAKDEVYVFYQNSPQVWVYTNAAGLRSTDFDSQQDVYVFDKALKWTYIHTHESYCGPYFCETVVE
;
A
#
# COMPACT_ATOMS: atom_id res chain seq x y z
N MET A 1 -23.62 8.09 -20.23
CA MET A 1 -22.33 7.36 -20.14
C MET A 1 -22.54 5.85 -20.06
N LYS A 2 -23.28 5.33 -19.07
CA LYS A 2 -23.54 3.89 -18.89
C LYS A 2 -24.06 3.16 -20.15
N ASN A 3 -25.09 3.70 -20.82
CA ASN A 3 -25.63 3.07 -22.04
C ASN A 3 -24.59 2.97 -23.16
N LYS A 4 -23.74 4.00 -23.33
CA LYS A 4 -22.64 3.97 -24.30
C LYS A 4 -21.61 2.88 -23.99
N ILE A 5 -21.33 2.64 -22.70
CA ILE A 5 -20.44 1.56 -22.28
C ILE A 5 -21.05 0.22 -22.66
N ILE A 6 -22.33 -0.02 -22.33
CA ILE A 6 -23.04 -1.27 -22.65
C ILE A 6 -23.03 -1.54 -24.17
N GLU A 7 -23.31 -0.52 -24.98
CA GLU A 7 -23.26 -0.64 -26.45
C GLU A 7 -21.88 -1.05 -26.98
N LEU A 8 -20.80 -0.53 -26.38
CA LEU A 8 -19.42 -0.93 -26.72
C LEU A 8 -19.12 -2.38 -26.28
N VAL A 9 -19.54 -2.76 -25.06
CA VAL A 9 -19.35 -4.13 -24.55
C VAL A 9 -20.00 -5.16 -25.46
N ASN A 10 -21.22 -4.90 -25.94
CA ASN A 10 -21.97 -5.81 -26.80
C ASN A 10 -21.30 -6.06 -28.18
N GLN A 11 -20.32 -5.25 -28.56
CA GLN A 11 -19.59 -5.39 -29.82
C GLN A 11 -18.26 -6.16 -29.66
N LEU A 12 -17.84 -6.46 -28.42
CA LEU A 12 -16.59 -7.14 -28.15
C LEU A 12 -16.71 -8.66 -28.30
N PRO A 13 -15.67 -9.35 -28.79
CA PRO A 13 -15.59 -10.81 -28.72
C PRO A 13 -15.35 -11.28 -27.27
N ASP A 14 -15.68 -12.54 -26.97
CA ASP A 14 -15.56 -13.13 -25.63
C ASP A 14 -14.14 -12.97 -25.02
N SER A 15 -13.09 -13.07 -25.83
CA SER A 15 -11.70 -12.89 -25.38
C SER A 15 -11.40 -11.49 -24.82
N ASP A 16 -12.11 -10.48 -25.31
CA ASP A 16 -11.97 -9.11 -24.81
C ASP A 16 -12.98 -8.80 -23.69
N LEU A 17 -14.11 -9.52 -23.62
CA LEU A 17 -15.03 -9.46 -22.48
C LEU A 17 -14.37 -9.92 -21.19
N GLU A 18 -13.51 -10.94 -21.23
CA GLU A 18 -12.76 -11.39 -20.06
C GLU A 18 -11.82 -10.29 -19.52
N LYS A 19 -11.05 -9.65 -20.41
CA LYS A 19 -10.16 -8.53 -20.04
C LYS A 19 -10.94 -7.35 -19.47
N LEU A 20 -12.09 -7.06 -20.07
CA LEU A 20 -12.97 -6.00 -19.59
C LEU A 20 -13.56 -6.34 -18.21
N TYR A 21 -13.99 -7.58 -17.99
CA TYR A 21 -14.52 -8.05 -16.71
C TYR A 21 -13.51 -7.77 -15.60
N TRP A 22 -12.26 -8.22 -15.75
CA TRP A 22 -11.21 -8.00 -14.75
C TRP A 22 -10.93 -6.51 -14.52
N SER A 23 -10.98 -5.69 -15.57
CA SER A 23 -10.80 -4.24 -15.46
C SER A 23 -11.94 -3.58 -14.67
N VAL A 24 -13.19 -3.97 -14.94
CA VAL A 24 -14.37 -3.44 -14.24
C VAL A 24 -14.40 -3.93 -12.79
N GLU A 25 -14.08 -5.19 -12.56
CA GLU A 25 -13.98 -5.78 -11.22
C GLU A 25 -12.92 -5.04 -10.40
N PHE A 26 -11.71 -4.84 -10.94
CA PHE A 26 -10.65 -4.09 -10.28
C PHE A 26 -11.09 -2.66 -9.92
N LEU A 27 -11.73 -1.95 -10.85
CA LEU A 27 -12.27 -0.61 -10.58
C LEU A 27 -13.34 -0.62 -9.49
N HIS A 28 -14.22 -1.63 -9.49
CA HIS A 28 -15.27 -1.77 -8.50
C HIS A 28 -14.71 -2.10 -7.12
N GLN A 29 -13.74 -3.01 -7.00
CA GLN A 29 -13.10 -3.33 -5.73
C GLN A 29 -12.37 -2.12 -5.15
N ASN A 30 -11.63 -1.37 -5.99
CA ASN A 30 -11.01 -0.12 -5.55
C ASN A 30 -12.03 0.92 -5.09
N TYR A 31 -13.18 1.03 -5.77
CA TYR A 31 -14.27 1.90 -5.33
C TYR A 31 -14.82 1.47 -3.97
N LEU A 32 -15.09 0.18 -3.76
CA LEU A 32 -15.61 -0.34 -2.50
C LEU A 32 -14.63 -0.15 -1.35
N TYR A 33 -13.34 -0.40 -1.57
CA TYR A 33 -12.28 -0.15 -0.61
C TYR A 33 -12.21 1.34 -0.21
N ARG A 34 -12.16 2.25 -1.19
CA ARG A 34 -12.11 3.69 -0.88
C ARG A 34 -13.38 4.15 -0.16
N LYS A 35 -14.53 3.63 -0.57
CA LYS A 35 -15.82 3.91 0.07
C LYS A 35 -15.83 3.43 1.52
N SER A 36 -15.33 2.23 1.83
CA SER A 36 -15.33 1.72 3.21
C SER A 36 -14.47 2.60 4.13
N LEU A 37 -13.35 3.14 3.65
CA LEU A 37 -12.55 4.11 4.40
C LEU A 37 -13.27 5.45 4.58
N GLN A 38 -13.92 5.95 3.53
CA GLN A 38 -14.69 7.19 3.57
C GLN A 38 -15.91 7.09 4.49
N ASP A 39 -16.57 5.94 4.54
CA ASP A 39 -17.69 5.66 5.45
C ASP A 39 -17.24 5.67 6.92
N LYS A 40 -15.94 5.46 7.20
CA LYS A 40 -15.31 5.68 8.52
C LYS A 40 -14.92 7.13 8.79
N GLY A 41 -15.15 8.04 7.85
CA GLY A 41 -14.78 9.45 7.93
C GLY A 41 -13.33 9.76 7.54
N ILE A 42 -12.61 8.80 6.94
CA ILE A 42 -11.23 9.01 6.46
C ILE A 42 -11.28 9.74 5.12
N ILE A 43 -10.47 10.80 4.98
CA ILE A 43 -10.39 11.57 3.74
C ILE A 43 -9.19 11.08 2.95
N LEU A 44 -9.41 10.65 1.71
CA LEU A 44 -8.38 10.13 0.82
C LEU A 44 -8.03 11.18 -0.22
N THR A 45 -6.78 11.65 -0.22
CA THR A 45 -6.31 12.62 -1.23
C THR A 45 -5.17 12.04 -2.03
N GLU A 46 -5.35 11.92 -3.34
CA GLU A 46 -4.33 11.42 -4.26
C GLU A 46 -3.27 12.50 -4.54
N ARG A 47 -2.02 12.08 -4.71
CA ARG A 47 -0.87 12.91 -5.10
C ARG A 47 -0.18 12.28 -6.30
N PHE A 48 0.49 13.12 -7.09
CA PHE A 48 1.19 12.72 -8.31
C PHE A 48 2.42 13.59 -8.54
N GLY A 49 3.33 13.10 -9.38
CA GLY A 49 4.49 13.86 -9.87
C GLY A 49 5.68 13.81 -8.92
N LEU A 50 6.54 14.83 -8.99
CA LEU A 50 7.81 14.83 -8.24
C LEU A 50 7.65 14.69 -6.73
N GLU A 51 6.54 15.20 -6.18
CA GLU A 51 6.22 15.06 -4.75
C GLU A 51 6.09 13.59 -4.33
N THR A 52 5.47 12.73 -5.15
CA THR A 52 5.28 11.32 -4.78
C THR A 52 6.59 10.55 -4.84
N GLN A 53 7.45 10.86 -5.81
CA GLN A 53 8.80 10.30 -5.88
C GLN A 53 9.61 10.66 -4.62
N GLN A 54 9.59 11.92 -4.20
CA GLN A 54 10.29 12.38 -3.00
C GLN A 54 9.78 11.69 -1.72
N ILE A 55 8.47 11.47 -1.61
CA ILE A 55 7.88 10.77 -0.47
C ILE A 55 8.37 9.30 -0.41
N VAL A 56 8.42 8.61 -1.56
CA VAL A 56 8.91 7.23 -1.62
C VAL A 56 10.42 7.16 -1.36
N GLU A 57 11.21 8.11 -1.85
CA GLU A 57 12.65 8.21 -1.57
C GLU A 57 12.92 8.46 -0.07
N GLN A 58 12.11 9.30 0.58
CA GLN A 58 12.19 9.51 2.03
C GLN A 58 11.87 8.25 2.82
N TRP A 59 10.86 7.48 2.39
CA TRP A 59 10.55 6.18 2.96
C TRP A 59 11.73 5.20 2.78
N ASP A 60 12.32 5.13 1.59
CA ASP A 60 13.48 4.28 1.31
C ASP A 60 14.68 4.65 2.20
N ALA A 61 14.94 5.95 2.36
CA ALA A 61 16.02 6.44 3.22
C ALA A 61 15.78 6.09 4.70
N ALA A 62 14.56 6.30 5.21
CA ALA A 62 14.22 6.07 6.61
C ALA A 62 14.24 4.58 7.00
N PHE A 63 13.67 3.71 6.16
CA PHE A 63 13.50 2.31 6.51
C PHE A 63 14.60 1.42 5.92
N ALA A 64 15.10 1.71 4.73
CA ALA A 64 16.10 0.88 4.04
C ALA A 64 17.49 1.54 3.89
N GLY A 65 17.71 2.71 4.51
CA GLY A 65 18.97 3.46 4.38
C GLY A 65 20.21 2.74 4.90
N GLU A 66 20.06 1.92 5.93
CA GLU A 66 21.16 1.14 6.53
C GLU A 66 21.51 -0.12 5.72
N ILE A 67 20.66 -0.52 4.77
CA ILE A 67 20.87 -1.71 3.95
C ILE A 67 21.73 -1.31 2.75
N SER A 68 22.91 -1.94 2.64
CA SER A 68 23.83 -1.70 1.53
C SER A 68 23.20 -2.02 0.16
N ASP A 69 23.63 -1.32 -0.89
CA ASP A 69 23.12 -1.53 -2.26
C ASP A 69 23.31 -2.97 -2.73
N LYS A 70 24.47 -3.58 -2.42
CA LYS A 70 24.73 -5.00 -2.71
C LYS A 70 23.68 -5.91 -2.04
N THR A 71 23.34 -5.65 -0.78
CA THR A 71 22.30 -6.42 -0.08
C THR A 71 20.92 -6.17 -0.68
N LYS A 72 20.61 -4.94 -1.11
CA LYS A 72 19.35 -4.61 -1.80
C LYS A 72 19.21 -5.37 -3.12
N GLU A 73 20.28 -5.50 -3.88
CA GLU A 73 20.33 -6.32 -5.10
C GLU A 73 20.09 -7.81 -4.79
N GLU A 74 20.78 -8.36 -3.78
CA GLU A 74 20.67 -9.78 -3.39
C GLU A 74 19.25 -10.19 -2.94
N ILE A 75 18.47 -9.24 -2.41
CA ILE A 75 17.10 -9.48 -1.96
C ILE A 75 16.05 -8.96 -2.94
N TYR A 76 16.42 -8.53 -4.15
CA TYR A 76 15.47 -8.00 -5.14
C TYR A 76 14.62 -6.82 -4.60
N PHE A 77 15.22 -5.92 -3.82
CA PHE A 77 14.52 -4.80 -3.16
C PHE A 77 13.80 -3.87 -4.16
N SER A 78 14.33 -3.73 -5.37
CA SER A 78 13.69 -2.93 -6.43
C SER A 78 12.39 -3.54 -6.94
N GLU A 79 12.22 -4.87 -6.83
CA GLU A 79 10.98 -5.54 -7.21
C GLU A 79 9.95 -5.45 -6.08
N PHE A 80 10.38 -5.72 -4.84
CA PHE A 80 9.53 -5.65 -3.65
C PHE A 80 10.29 -5.08 -2.47
N LYS A 81 9.93 -3.86 -2.03
CA LYS A 81 10.62 -3.19 -0.91
C LYS A 81 10.47 -3.98 0.40
N TRP A 82 9.35 -4.69 0.58
CA TRP A 82 9.11 -5.54 1.75
C TRP A 82 10.06 -6.74 1.85
N HIS A 83 10.84 -7.06 0.80
CA HIS A 83 11.87 -8.10 0.87
C HIS A 83 12.92 -7.85 1.94
N MET A 84 13.17 -6.60 2.35
CA MET A 84 14.06 -6.33 3.48
C MET A 84 13.62 -7.03 4.77
N PHE A 85 12.32 -7.25 4.95
CA PHE A 85 11.75 -7.93 6.10
C PHE A 85 11.70 -9.45 5.92
N SER A 86 11.21 -9.94 4.77
CA SER A 86 11.13 -11.39 4.52
C SER A 86 12.51 -12.07 4.49
N TYR A 87 13.52 -11.37 3.96
CA TYR A 87 14.93 -11.82 3.98
C TYR A 87 15.66 -11.48 5.29
N LYS A 88 14.95 -10.94 6.30
CA LYS A 88 15.47 -10.63 7.63
C LYS A 88 16.70 -9.72 7.60
N LYS A 89 16.70 -8.73 6.71
CA LYS A 89 17.74 -7.70 6.60
C LYS A 89 17.47 -6.50 7.50
N LYS A 90 16.24 -6.36 7.99
CA LYS A 90 15.82 -5.38 8.98
C LYS A 90 14.88 -6.03 9.99
N ASP A 91 15.07 -5.69 11.26
CA ASP A 91 14.18 -6.14 12.34
C ASP A 91 12.81 -5.46 12.23
N CYS A 92 11.76 -6.24 12.50
CA CYS A 92 10.38 -5.80 12.47
C CYS A 92 9.47 -6.77 13.23
N LEU A 93 8.26 -6.31 13.53
CA LEU A 93 7.15 -7.18 13.91
C LEU A 93 6.54 -7.80 12.64
N THR A 94 5.98 -8.99 12.78
CA THR A 94 5.38 -9.75 11.68
C THR A 94 4.00 -10.28 12.05
N ALA A 95 3.19 -10.58 11.05
CA ALA A 95 1.87 -11.22 11.19
C ALA A 95 0.98 -10.48 12.22
N GLU A 96 0.43 -11.19 13.21
CA GLU A 96 -0.49 -10.60 14.18
C GLU A 96 0.16 -9.50 15.02
N ALA A 97 1.43 -9.65 15.41
CA ALA A 97 2.14 -8.60 16.16
C ALA A 97 2.27 -7.31 15.34
N ALA A 98 2.45 -7.41 14.02
CA ALA A 98 2.46 -6.25 13.14
C ALA A 98 1.08 -5.59 13.02
N ARG A 99 0.01 -6.40 12.97
CA ARG A 99 -1.38 -5.91 12.93
C ARG A 99 -1.74 -5.18 14.22
N GLU A 100 -1.44 -5.77 15.37
CA GLU A 100 -1.69 -5.18 16.69
C GLU A 100 -0.94 -3.86 16.86
N ALA A 101 0.34 -3.82 16.46
CA ALA A 101 1.14 -2.60 16.52
C ALA A 101 0.58 -1.50 15.60
N PHE A 102 0.22 -1.85 14.36
CA PHE A 102 -0.42 -0.91 13.44
C PHE A 102 -1.75 -0.39 13.99
N ASP A 103 -2.61 -1.27 14.51
CA ASP A 103 -3.92 -0.90 15.03
C ASP A 103 -3.82 0.01 16.26
N GLY A 104 -2.81 -0.23 17.11
CA GLY A 104 -2.49 0.59 18.28
C GLY A 104 -1.78 1.91 17.99
N ALA A 105 -1.13 2.07 16.83
CA ALA A 105 -0.39 3.29 16.49
C ALA A 105 -1.31 4.52 16.37
N ALA A 106 -0.82 5.69 16.79
CA ALA A 106 -1.52 6.96 16.56
C ALA A 106 -1.45 7.31 15.06
N LYS A 107 -2.62 7.58 14.46
CA LYS A 107 -2.78 7.84 13.02
C LYS A 107 -3.69 9.06 12.84
N ASP A 108 -3.13 10.25 12.66
CA ASP A 108 -3.91 11.43 12.26
C ASP A 108 -3.87 11.58 10.74
N GLU A 109 -2.64 11.69 10.20
CA GLU A 109 -2.37 11.63 8.78
C GLU A 109 -1.32 10.56 8.48
N VAL A 110 -1.53 9.78 7.41
CA VAL A 110 -0.58 8.76 6.93
C VAL A 110 -0.40 8.86 5.42
N TYR A 111 0.78 8.48 4.96
CA TYR A 111 1.03 8.24 3.55
C TYR A 111 0.75 6.77 3.20
N VAL A 112 0.19 6.55 2.01
CA VAL A 112 -0.09 5.21 1.48
C VAL A 112 0.37 5.12 0.03
N PHE A 113 1.26 4.18 -0.30
CA PHE A 113 1.60 3.86 -1.69
C PHE A 113 1.57 2.36 -1.94
N TYR A 114 1.51 1.99 -3.22
CA TYR A 114 1.56 0.59 -3.67
C TYR A 114 2.88 0.35 -4.42
N GLN A 115 3.48 -0.84 -4.28
CA GLN A 115 4.80 -1.17 -4.86
C GLN A 115 4.96 -0.73 -6.32
N ASN A 116 3.93 -0.97 -7.14
CA ASN A 116 3.96 -0.74 -8.59
C ASN A 116 3.09 0.46 -9.02
N SER A 117 2.87 1.43 -8.13
CA SER A 117 2.11 2.64 -8.44
C SER A 117 2.97 3.90 -8.26
N PRO A 118 2.91 4.85 -9.20
CA PRO A 118 3.54 6.17 -9.04
C PRO A 118 2.76 7.10 -8.10
N GLN A 119 1.56 6.69 -7.66
CA GLN A 119 0.68 7.47 -6.81
C GLN A 119 1.04 7.27 -5.33
N VAL A 120 0.98 8.37 -4.60
CA VAL A 120 0.91 8.35 -3.13
C VAL A 120 -0.44 8.91 -2.74
N TRP A 121 -1.08 8.29 -1.77
CA TRP A 121 -2.29 8.78 -1.14
C TRP A 121 -1.94 9.37 0.22
N VAL A 122 -2.62 10.45 0.58
CA VAL A 122 -2.65 10.99 1.93
C VAL A 122 -4.00 10.68 2.53
N TYR A 123 -4.00 9.89 3.60
CA TYR A 123 -5.21 9.61 4.38
C TYR A 123 -5.19 10.53 5.59
N THR A 124 -6.19 11.40 5.72
CA THR A 124 -6.36 12.28 6.89
C THR A 124 -7.58 11.86 7.71
N ASN A 125 -7.58 12.21 9.00
CA ASN A 125 -8.53 11.67 9.98
C ASN A 125 -8.43 10.12 10.07
N ALA A 126 -7.20 9.60 10.05
CA ALA A 126 -6.91 8.18 9.88
C ALA A 126 -6.98 7.35 11.20
N ALA A 127 -7.52 7.90 12.29
CA ALA A 127 -7.53 7.22 13.59
C ALA A 127 -8.37 5.93 13.58
N GLY A 128 -9.38 5.87 12.71
CA GLY A 128 -10.22 4.70 12.49
C GLY A 128 -9.65 3.64 11.54
N LEU A 129 -8.48 3.90 10.94
CA LEU A 129 -7.82 2.96 10.03
C LEU A 129 -7.38 1.71 10.81
N ARG A 130 -7.63 0.53 10.24
CA ARG A 130 -7.29 -0.77 10.84
C ARG A 130 -6.54 -1.65 9.86
N SER A 131 -5.74 -2.56 10.38
CA SER A 131 -4.94 -3.53 9.61
C SER A 131 -5.81 -4.34 8.65
N THR A 132 -7.02 -4.70 9.09
CA THR A 132 -8.02 -5.44 8.31
C THR A 132 -8.60 -4.66 7.12
N ASP A 133 -8.48 -3.33 7.10
CA ASP A 133 -8.88 -2.55 5.92
C ASP A 133 -8.04 -2.89 4.69
N PHE A 134 -6.84 -3.42 4.91
CA PHE A 134 -5.89 -3.78 3.86
C PHE A 134 -5.96 -5.25 3.43
N ASP A 135 -6.81 -6.09 4.03
CA ASP A 135 -6.84 -7.55 3.74
C ASP A 135 -7.20 -7.90 2.29
N SER A 136 -7.84 -6.97 1.57
CA SER A 136 -8.16 -7.10 0.14
C SER A 136 -7.14 -6.44 -0.78
N GLN A 137 -6.13 -5.78 -0.21
CA GLN A 137 -5.18 -4.96 -0.94
C GLN A 137 -3.96 -5.80 -1.35
N GLN A 138 -3.17 -5.25 -2.27
CA GLN A 138 -1.93 -5.88 -2.73
C GLN A 138 -0.75 -5.37 -1.89
N ASP A 139 0.45 -5.22 -2.46
CA ASP A 139 1.62 -4.68 -1.76
C ASP A 139 1.44 -3.19 -1.44
N VAL A 140 0.92 -2.91 -0.24
CA VAL A 140 0.58 -1.56 0.24
C VAL A 140 1.44 -1.19 1.44
N TYR A 141 1.99 0.01 1.38
CA TYR A 141 2.89 0.60 2.36
C TYR A 141 2.18 1.77 3.00
N VAL A 142 2.00 1.72 4.32
CA VAL A 142 1.34 2.75 5.12
C VAL A 142 2.32 3.25 6.16
N PHE A 143 2.54 4.56 6.25
CA PHE A 143 3.52 5.10 7.19
C PHE A 143 3.15 6.49 7.70
N ASP A 144 3.66 6.78 8.89
CA ASP A 144 3.55 8.08 9.52
C ASP A 144 4.32 9.15 8.74
N LYS A 145 3.79 10.38 8.69
CA LYS A 145 4.43 11.51 7.99
C LYS A 145 5.75 11.93 8.61
N ALA A 146 5.96 11.68 9.90
CA ALA A 146 7.24 11.89 10.56
C ALA A 146 8.20 10.68 10.42
N LEU A 147 7.82 9.67 9.63
CA LEU A 147 8.62 8.46 9.34
C LEU A 147 8.98 7.66 10.60
N LYS A 148 8.16 7.73 11.65
CA LYS A 148 8.38 7.00 12.91
C LYS A 148 8.08 5.50 12.79
N TRP A 149 7.18 5.14 11.90
CA TRP A 149 6.82 3.74 11.67
C TRP A 149 6.29 3.53 10.26
N THR A 150 6.40 2.29 9.78
CA THR A 150 5.76 1.79 8.57
C THR A 150 5.07 0.46 8.85
N TYR A 151 3.86 0.32 8.32
CA TYR A 151 3.12 -0.92 8.18
C TYR A 151 3.09 -1.33 6.72
N ILE A 152 3.25 -2.61 6.44
CA ILE A 152 3.22 -3.14 5.08
C ILE A 152 2.35 -4.37 5.04
N HIS A 153 1.33 -4.33 4.19
CA HIS A 153 0.56 -5.51 3.81
C HIS A 153 1.04 -6.01 2.45
N THR A 154 1.24 -7.31 2.32
CA THR A 154 1.78 -7.95 1.12
C THR A 154 0.71 -8.81 0.46
N HIS A 155 0.76 -8.92 -0.87
CA HIS A 155 -0.16 -9.79 -1.61
C HIS A 155 0.10 -11.29 -1.35
N GLU A 156 1.30 -11.64 -0.86
CA GLU A 156 1.67 -13.02 -0.56
C GLU A 156 1.17 -13.44 0.83
N SER A 157 0.29 -14.44 0.89
CA SER A 157 -0.34 -14.91 2.14
C SER A 157 0.64 -15.50 3.18
N TYR A 158 1.87 -15.84 2.77
CA TYR A 158 2.89 -16.41 3.64
C TYR A 158 3.94 -15.39 4.08
N CYS A 159 3.82 -14.14 3.60
CA CYS A 159 4.70 -13.04 3.94
C CYS A 159 3.89 -11.96 4.66
N GLY A 160 4.52 -11.31 5.64
CA GLY A 160 3.92 -10.19 6.35
C GLY A 160 2.60 -10.49 7.07
N PRO A 161 1.78 -9.44 7.32
CA PRO A 161 2.18 -8.05 7.24
C PRO A 161 3.39 -7.74 8.15
N TYR A 162 4.05 -6.63 7.88
CA TYR A 162 5.23 -6.16 8.61
C TYR A 162 4.94 -4.83 9.30
N PHE A 163 5.50 -4.62 10.49
CA PHE A 163 5.50 -3.33 11.16
C PHE A 163 6.90 -3.02 11.67
N CYS A 164 7.43 -1.86 11.31
CA CYS A 164 8.78 -1.44 11.67
C CYS A 164 8.74 0.00 12.17
N GLU A 165 9.34 0.24 13.33
CA GLU A 165 9.58 1.59 13.86
C GLU A 165 10.98 2.04 13.50
N THR A 166 11.15 3.33 13.19
CA THR A 166 12.48 3.92 13.19
C THR A 166 12.88 4.13 14.64
N VAL A 167 14.12 3.78 14.99
CA VAL A 167 14.62 3.93 16.36
C VAL A 167 14.56 5.41 16.72
N VAL A 168 13.81 5.74 17.76
CA VAL A 168 13.88 7.06 18.40
C VAL A 168 15.15 7.03 19.25
N GLU A 169 16.21 7.70 18.79
CA GLU A 169 17.36 8.05 19.65
C GLU A 169 16.91 8.92 20.84
#